data_AF-A0A967VZC7-F1
#
_entry.id   AF-A0A967VZC7-F1
#
_cell.length_a   1.000
_cell.length_b   1.000
_cell.length_c   1.000
_cell.angle_alpha   90.00
_cell.angle_beta   90.00
_cell.angle_gamma   90.00
#
_symmetry.space_group_name_H-M   'P 1'
#
loop_
_entity.id
_entity.type
_entity.pdbx_description
1 polymer ?
#
loop_
_entity_poly.entity_id
_entity_poly.type
_entity_poly.pdbx_seq_one_letter_code
_entity_poly.pdbx_strand_id
1 'polypeptide(L)'
;MSDTKAHKRFYLSRALMLFIIIFGVLLLGRSYEIMVGIWNFGSGFANLSYLLTSVIRDFQFGVVLTPVILLFSWGVGKVQKPRVANQATAHLIVLASMANMLLITYYGATRIPLGAEFWAYSMTEMTNTVIAAEQVTVISVGYLIIVYLLIYFLVRKLLQSRHLFKEQPNRIYGL
;
A
#
# COMPACT_ATOMS: atom_id res chain seq x y z
N MET A 1 -11.93 19.56 28.75
CA MET A 1 -12.72 18.40 28.23
C MET A 1 -13.04 18.50 26.73
N SER A 2 -12.84 19.67 26.09
CA SER A 2 -12.99 19.86 24.63
C SER A 2 -11.78 19.32 23.82
N ASP A 3 -10.55 19.59 24.27
CA ASP A 3 -9.31 19.23 23.53
C ASP A 3 -9.10 17.73 23.29
N THR A 4 -9.54 16.89 24.23
CA THR A 4 -9.32 15.43 24.13
C THR A 4 -10.15 14.80 23.02
N LYS A 5 -11.30 15.40 22.65
CA LYS A 5 -12.14 14.93 21.54
C LYS A 5 -11.56 15.34 20.19
N ALA A 6 -11.04 16.57 20.07
CA ALA A 6 -10.38 17.06 18.86
C ALA A 6 -9.13 16.22 18.53
N HIS A 7 -8.30 15.93 19.53
CA HIS A 7 -7.09 15.14 19.33
C HIS A 7 -7.40 13.69 18.87
N LYS A 8 -8.40 13.03 19.48
CA LYS A 8 -8.84 11.68 19.05
C LYS A 8 -9.37 11.66 17.63
N ARG A 9 -10.17 12.65 17.21
CA ARG A 9 -10.70 12.76 15.85
C ARG A 9 -9.59 12.92 14.81
N PHE A 10 -8.56 13.70 15.15
CA PHE A 10 -7.39 13.88 14.27
C PHE A 10 -6.62 12.58 14.04
N TYR A 11 -6.33 11.80 15.09
CA TYR A 11 -5.65 10.51 14.93
C TYR A 11 -6.50 9.47 14.19
N LEU A 12 -7.80 9.42 14.47
CA LEU A 12 -8.71 8.51 13.78
C LEU A 12 -8.80 8.84 12.28
N SER A 13 -8.94 10.11 11.92
CA SER A 13 -8.95 10.57 10.53
C SER A 13 -7.64 10.22 9.81
N ARG A 14 -6.50 10.40 10.48
CA ARG A 14 -5.19 10.04 9.93
C ARG A 14 -5.02 8.53 9.73
N ALA A 15 -5.47 7.72 10.67
CA ALA A 15 -5.42 6.27 10.56
C ALA A 15 -6.31 5.76 9.43
N LEU A 16 -7.53 6.29 9.31
CA LEU A 16 -8.49 5.94 8.27
C LEU A 16 -7.97 6.36 6.88
N MET A 17 -7.39 7.55 6.75
CA MET A 17 -6.75 7.99 5.51
C MET A 17 -5.60 7.08 5.09
N LEU A 18 -4.72 6.71 6.04
CA LEU A 18 -3.62 5.77 5.76
C LEU A 18 -4.14 4.39 5.35
N PHE A 19 -5.17 3.90 6.03
CA PHE A 19 -5.81 2.63 5.69
C PHE A 19 -6.38 2.64 4.27
N ILE A 20 -7.14 3.67 3.90
CA ILE A 20 -7.70 3.81 2.55
C ILE A 20 -6.58 3.82 1.49
N ILE A 21 -5.49 4.54 1.75
CA ILE A 21 -4.34 4.57 0.84
C ILE A 21 -3.74 3.17 0.71
N ILE A 22 -3.37 2.54 1.82
CA ILE A 22 -2.75 1.21 1.80
C ILE A 22 -3.67 0.20 1.10
N PHE A 23 -4.94 0.17 1.46
CA PHE A 23 -5.93 -0.73 0.87
C PHE A 23 -6.11 -0.48 -0.63
N GLY A 24 -6.22 0.77 -1.06
CA GLY A 24 -6.30 1.14 -2.47
C GLY A 24 -5.07 0.67 -3.26
N VAL A 25 -3.88 0.74 -2.66
CA VAL A 25 -2.65 0.24 -3.29
C VAL A 25 -2.61 -1.29 -3.37
N LEU A 26 -3.06 -1.99 -2.32
CA LEU A 26 -3.17 -3.45 -2.35
C LEU A 26 -4.14 -3.90 -3.45
N LEU A 27 -5.29 -3.23 -3.58
CA LEU A 27 -6.26 -3.49 -4.66
C LEU A 27 -5.68 -3.23 -6.06
N LEU A 28 -4.84 -2.21 -6.24
CA LEU A 28 -4.12 -1.99 -7.50
C LEU A 28 -3.17 -3.16 -7.79
N GLY A 29 -2.39 -3.61 -6.80
CA GLY A 29 -1.59 -4.84 -6.91
C GLY A 29 -2.45 -6.05 -7.30
N ARG A 30 -3.64 -6.18 -6.71
CA ARG A 30 -4.58 -7.26 -7.04
C ARG A 30 -5.09 -7.18 -8.48
N SER A 31 -5.38 -5.99 -8.98
CA SER A 31 -5.81 -5.81 -10.37
C SER A 31 -4.74 -6.27 -11.36
N TYR A 32 -3.46 -6.04 -11.05
CA TYR A 32 -2.33 -6.55 -11.83
C TYR A 32 -2.27 -8.08 -11.79
N GLU A 33 -2.39 -8.67 -10.61
CA GLU A 33 -2.42 -10.12 -10.43
C GLU A 33 -3.52 -10.78 -11.26
N ILE A 34 -4.74 -10.22 -11.21
CA ILE A 34 -5.87 -10.74 -11.97
C ILE A 34 -5.60 -10.61 -13.46
N MET A 35 -5.06 -9.47 -13.92
CA MET A 35 -4.73 -9.25 -15.32
C MET A 35 -3.67 -10.27 -15.82
N VAL A 36 -2.57 -10.43 -15.08
CA VAL A 36 -1.50 -11.39 -15.41
C VAL A 36 -2.02 -12.83 -15.33
N GLY A 37 -2.82 -13.15 -14.32
CA GLY A 37 -3.40 -14.47 -14.15
C GLY A 37 -4.38 -14.83 -15.26
N ILE A 38 -5.24 -13.89 -15.69
CA ILE A 38 -6.12 -14.08 -16.85
C ILE A 38 -5.30 -14.24 -18.13
N TRP A 39 -4.24 -13.46 -18.32
CA TRP A 39 -3.38 -13.55 -19.50
C TRP A 39 -2.69 -14.92 -19.60
N ASN A 40 -2.19 -15.45 -18.48
CA ASN A 40 -1.42 -16.70 -18.45
C ASN A 40 -2.28 -17.96 -18.33
N PHE A 41 -3.42 -17.90 -17.65
CA PHE A 41 -4.24 -19.06 -17.28
C PHE A 41 -5.68 -19.00 -17.79
N GLY A 42 -6.05 -17.93 -18.51
CA GLY A 42 -7.39 -17.72 -19.04
C GLY A 42 -8.39 -17.20 -17.99
N SER A 43 -9.63 -16.94 -18.42
CA SER A 43 -10.67 -16.33 -17.59
C SER A 43 -11.10 -17.17 -16.38
N GLY A 44 -10.86 -18.49 -16.41
CA GLY A 44 -11.13 -19.40 -15.29
C GLY A 44 -10.30 -19.13 -14.04
N PHE A 45 -9.19 -18.38 -14.16
CA PHE A 45 -8.37 -17.94 -13.04
C PHE A 45 -9.11 -16.97 -12.11
N ALA A 46 -9.94 -16.08 -12.67
CA ALA A 46 -10.65 -15.04 -11.93
C ALA A 46 -12.01 -15.53 -11.40
N ASN A 47 -12.05 -16.72 -10.80
CA ASN A 47 -13.28 -17.23 -10.17
C ASN A 47 -13.69 -16.31 -9.01
N LEU A 48 -15.00 -16.12 -8.82
CA LEU A 48 -15.57 -15.30 -7.75
C LEU A 48 -15.01 -15.65 -6.37
N SER A 49 -14.83 -16.94 -6.08
CA SER A 49 -14.22 -17.38 -4.82
C SER A 49 -12.80 -16.85 -4.64
N TYR A 50 -11.98 -16.89 -5.70
CA TYR A 50 -10.63 -16.34 -5.69
C TYR A 50 -10.60 -14.84 -5.45
N LEU A 51 -11.48 -14.10 -6.16
CA LEU A 51 -11.60 -12.65 -6.04
C LEU A 51 -12.01 -12.24 -4.63
N LEU A 52 -12.98 -12.94 -4.04
CA LEU A 52 -13.46 -12.63 -2.69
C LEU A 52 -12.37 -12.89 -1.64
N THR A 53 -11.72 -14.06 -1.70
CA THR A 53 -10.63 -14.42 -0.78
C THR A 53 -9.45 -13.47 -0.92
N SER A 54 -9.13 -13.05 -2.14
CA SER A 54 -8.11 -12.06 -2.43
C SER A 54 -8.40 -10.71 -1.77
N VAL A 55 -9.62 -10.18 -1.92
CA VAL A 55 -10.02 -8.90 -1.31
C VAL A 55 -10.01 -8.97 0.22
N ILE A 56 -10.48 -10.07 0.81
CA ILE A 56 -10.43 -10.30 2.26
C ILE A 56 -8.99 -10.26 2.75
N ARG A 57 -8.07 -10.89 2.02
CA ARG A 57 -6.65 -10.90 2.36
C ARG A 57 -6.05 -9.49 2.29
N ASP A 58 -6.34 -8.74 1.22
CA ASP A 58 -5.89 -7.36 1.07
C ASP A 58 -6.42 -6.46 2.20
N PHE A 59 -7.65 -6.71 2.66
CA PHE A 59 -8.21 -6.04 3.82
C PHE A 59 -7.45 -6.38 5.11
N GLN A 60 -7.21 -7.67 5.38
CA GLN A 60 -6.43 -8.13 6.54
C GLN A 60 -5.03 -7.52 6.56
N PHE A 61 -4.34 -7.52 5.40
CA PHE A 61 -3.05 -6.85 5.27
C PHE A 61 -3.14 -5.35 5.53
N GLY A 62 -4.15 -4.67 4.98
CA GLY A 62 -4.38 -3.25 5.24
C GLY A 62 -4.53 -2.96 6.74
N VAL A 63 -5.29 -3.80 7.46
CA VAL A 63 -5.51 -3.68 8.90
C VAL A 63 -4.21 -3.86 9.69
N VAL A 64 -3.34 -4.79 9.28
CA VAL A 64 -2.04 -5.05 9.94
C VAL A 64 -1.00 -3.99 9.58
N LEU A 65 -0.94 -3.56 8.33
CA LEU A 65 0.11 -2.65 7.83
C LEU A 65 -0.12 -1.20 8.28
N THR A 66 -1.39 -0.80 8.42
CA THR A 66 -1.76 0.56 8.86
C THR A 66 -1.15 0.96 10.21
N PRO A 67 -1.30 0.20 11.31
CA PRO A 67 -0.70 0.56 12.59
C PRO A 67 0.83 0.57 12.52
N VAL A 68 1.45 -0.34 11.77
CA VAL A 68 2.91 -0.38 11.57
C VAL A 68 3.40 0.92 10.90
N ILE A 69 2.77 1.31 9.80
CA ILE A 69 3.11 2.54 9.07
C ILE A 69 2.82 3.79 9.91
N LEU A 70 1.74 3.77 10.70
CA LEU A 70 1.38 4.88 11.57
C LEU A 70 2.41 5.08 12.70
N LEU A 71 2.86 3.98 13.34
CA LEU A 71 3.93 4.00 14.33
C LEU A 71 5.25 4.50 13.74
N PHE A 72 5.61 4.01 12.54
CA PHE A 72 6.79 4.49 11.83
C PHE A 72 6.71 5.99 11.52
N SER A 73 5.58 6.44 10.96
CA SER A 73 5.32 7.85 10.64
C SER A 73 5.36 8.75 11.87
N TRP A 74 4.88 8.25 13.01
CA TRP A 74 4.97 8.97 14.29
C TRP A 74 6.40 9.03 14.82
N GLY A 75 7.14 7.92 14.78
CA GLY A 75 8.54 7.87 15.21
C GLY A 75 9.43 8.82 14.40
N VAL A 76 9.35 8.77 13.07
CA VAL A 76 10.10 9.69 12.20
C VAL A 76 9.66 11.14 12.43
N GLY A 77 8.37 11.38 12.64
CA GLY A 77 7.82 12.71 12.93
C GLY A 77 8.32 13.35 14.23
N LYS A 78 8.85 12.58 15.19
CA LYS A 78 9.46 13.12 16.41
C LYS A 78 10.85 13.72 16.17
N VAL A 79 11.56 13.22 15.17
CA VAL A 79 12.99 13.54 14.95
C VAL A 79 13.19 14.41 13.71
N GLN A 80 12.26 14.34 12.74
CA GLN A 80 12.40 14.97 11.44
C GLN A 80 11.31 16.02 11.17
N LYS A 81 11.58 16.94 10.24
CA LYS A 81 10.59 17.92 9.77
C LYS A 81 9.37 17.19 9.17
N PRO A 82 8.13 17.71 9.34
CA PRO A 82 6.91 17.05 8.85
C PRO A 82 6.93 16.66 7.37
N ARG A 83 7.60 17.46 6.52
CA ARG A 83 7.78 17.17 5.09
C ARG A 83 8.60 15.90 4.85
N VAL A 84 9.69 15.73 5.60
CA VAL A 84 10.59 14.57 5.49
C VAL A 84 9.90 13.32 6.04
N ALA A 85 9.20 13.44 7.17
CA ALA A 85 8.44 12.32 7.74
C ALA A 85 7.34 11.81 6.78
N ASN A 86 6.63 12.74 6.11
CA ASN A 86 5.64 12.38 5.10
C ASN A 86 6.29 11.71 3.87
N GLN A 87 7.45 12.18 3.40
CA GLN A 87 8.19 11.54 2.31
C GLN A 87 8.65 10.13 2.69
N ALA A 88 9.23 9.94 3.87
CA ALA A 88 9.65 8.64 4.37
C ALA A 88 8.47 7.66 4.48
N THR A 89 7.32 8.13 4.98
CA THR A 89 6.08 7.32 5.05
C THR A 89 5.62 6.91 3.65
N ALA A 90 5.72 7.81 2.67
CA ALA A 90 5.37 7.51 1.28
C ALA A 90 6.28 6.45 0.67
N HIS A 91 7.59 6.58 0.85
CA HIS A 91 8.54 5.57 0.40
C HIS A 91 8.29 4.21 1.06
N LEU A 92 7.93 4.17 2.34
CA LEU A 92 7.61 2.91 3.03
C LEU A 92 6.36 2.23 2.45
N ILE A 93 5.28 2.99 2.20
CA ILE A 93 4.08 2.47 1.54
C ILE A 93 4.43 1.90 0.16
N VAL A 94 5.21 2.64 -0.61
CA VAL A 94 5.65 2.21 -1.94
C VAL A 94 6.51 0.95 -1.87
N LEU A 95 7.47 0.86 -0.96
CA LEU A 95 8.30 -0.34 -0.77
C LEU A 95 7.46 -1.56 -0.39
N ALA A 96 6.50 -1.42 0.54
CA ALA A 96 5.58 -2.50 0.88
C ALA A 96 4.75 -2.95 -0.32
N SER A 97 4.37 -2.00 -1.18
CA SER A 97 3.60 -2.28 -2.39
C SER A 97 4.42 -2.97 -3.47
N MET A 98 5.68 -2.58 -3.62
CA MET A 98 6.64 -3.27 -4.51
C MET A 98 6.89 -4.69 -4.03
N ALA A 99 7.06 -4.91 -2.73
CA ALA A 99 7.19 -6.26 -2.17
C ALA A 99 5.94 -7.09 -2.45
N ASN A 100 4.74 -6.53 -2.27
CA ASN A 100 3.49 -7.22 -2.58
C ASN A 100 3.39 -7.59 -4.08
N MET A 101 3.79 -6.68 -4.99
CA MET A 101 3.79 -6.97 -6.43
C MET A 101 4.82 -8.03 -6.82
N LEU A 102 6.02 -8.00 -6.24
CA LEU A 102 7.03 -9.05 -6.46
C LEU A 102 6.48 -10.40 -6.03
N LEU A 103 5.82 -10.44 -4.88
CA LEU A 103 5.23 -11.64 -4.32
C LEU A 103 4.08 -12.16 -5.20
N ILE A 104 3.20 -11.28 -5.69
CA ILE A 104 2.18 -11.60 -6.70
C ILE A 104 2.80 -12.18 -7.97
N THR A 105 3.86 -11.56 -8.48
CA THR A 105 4.52 -11.98 -9.73
C THR A 105 5.20 -13.34 -9.55
N TYR A 106 5.80 -13.58 -8.38
CA TYR A 106 6.39 -14.87 -8.01
C TYR A 106 5.36 -16.00 -7.99
N TYR A 107 4.17 -15.75 -7.46
CA TYR A 107 3.10 -16.75 -7.48
C TYR A 107 2.51 -16.97 -8.88
N GLY A 108 2.42 -15.90 -9.68
CA GLY A 108 2.12 -16.02 -11.11
C GLY A 108 3.15 -16.88 -11.87
N ALA A 109 4.43 -16.77 -11.51
CA ALA A 109 5.54 -17.54 -12.08
C ALA A 109 5.51 -19.02 -11.68
N THR A 110 5.29 -19.28 -10.40
CA THR A 110 5.31 -20.64 -9.84
C THR A 110 4.01 -21.41 -10.08
N ARG A 111 2.94 -20.76 -10.56
CA ARG A 111 1.58 -21.32 -10.70
C ARG A 111 0.98 -21.83 -9.40
N ILE A 112 1.52 -21.39 -8.26
CA ILE A 112 1.01 -21.75 -6.94
C ILE A 112 0.12 -20.59 -6.50
N PRO A 113 -1.15 -20.83 -6.13
CA PRO A 113 -1.99 -19.77 -5.58
C PRO A 113 -1.39 -19.27 -4.27
N LEU A 114 -1.56 -17.97 -4.01
CA LEU A 114 -1.13 -17.28 -2.81
C LEU A 114 -1.67 -18.03 -1.56
N GLY A 115 -0.87 -18.91 -0.97
CA GLY A 115 -1.23 -19.75 0.19
C GLY A 115 -0.84 -19.10 1.51
N ALA A 116 -1.10 -19.77 2.64
CA ALA A 116 -0.68 -19.30 3.97
C ALA A 116 0.85 -19.27 4.13
N GLU A 117 1.61 -19.92 3.22
CA GLU A 117 3.07 -20.07 3.28
C GLU A 117 3.86 -18.89 2.69
N PHE A 118 3.19 -17.83 2.28
CA PHE A 118 3.86 -16.69 1.62
C PHE A 118 4.91 -15.98 2.47
N TRP A 119 4.86 -16.13 3.78
CA TRP A 119 5.86 -15.59 4.71
C TRP A 119 7.17 -16.40 4.74
N ALA A 120 7.17 -17.62 4.20
CA ALA A 120 8.32 -18.53 4.23
C ALA A 120 9.36 -18.22 3.15
N TYR A 121 8.96 -17.52 2.09
CA TYR A 121 9.81 -17.24 0.94
C TYR A 121 10.64 -15.96 1.18
N SER A 122 11.93 -16.04 0.86
CA SER A 122 12.82 -14.87 0.95
C SER A 122 12.64 -13.94 -0.26
N MET A 123 12.89 -12.64 -0.10
CA MET A 123 12.86 -11.67 -1.22
C MET A 123 13.83 -12.09 -2.35
N THR A 124 14.96 -12.70 -2.01
CA THR A 124 15.95 -13.20 -2.96
C THR A 124 15.41 -14.37 -3.79
N GLU A 125 14.76 -15.33 -3.14
CA GLU A 125 14.13 -16.48 -3.80
C GLU A 125 12.99 -16.04 -4.72
N MET A 126 12.15 -15.11 -4.26
CA MET A 126 11.10 -14.52 -5.07
C MET A 126 11.68 -13.84 -6.32
N THR A 127 12.70 -13.01 -6.13
CA THR A 127 13.34 -12.26 -7.23
C THR A 127 13.99 -13.19 -8.24
N ASN A 128 14.77 -14.18 -7.79
CA ASN A 128 15.44 -15.13 -8.66
C ASN A 128 14.46 -15.94 -9.50
N THR A 129 13.35 -16.36 -8.90
CA THR A 129 12.33 -17.16 -9.58
C THR A 129 11.53 -16.32 -10.57
N VAL A 130 11.21 -15.07 -10.21
CA VAL A 130 10.53 -14.13 -11.11
C VAL A 130 11.39 -13.80 -12.33
N ILE A 131 12.71 -13.61 -12.14
CA ILE A 131 13.67 -13.42 -13.24
C ILE A 131 13.77 -14.70 -14.08
N ALA A 132 13.91 -15.86 -13.44
CA ALA A 132 14.08 -17.15 -14.12
C ALA A 132 12.84 -17.58 -14.91
N ALA A 133 11.64 -17.17 -14.47
CA ALA A 133 10.38 -17.48 -15.15
C ALA A 133 10.09 -16.58 -16.37
N GLU A 134 10.99 -15.64 -16.70
CA GLU A 134 10.82 -14.62 -17.76
C GLU A 134 9.52 -13.79 -17.64
N GLN A 135 8.84 -13.87 -16.49
CA GLN A 135 7.59 -13.13 -16.26
C GLN A 135 7.82 -11.65 -15.98
N VAL A 136 9.09 -11.22 -15.82
CA VAL A 136 9.47 -9.81 -15.85
C VAL A 136 9.51 -9.33 -17.30
N THR A 137 8.34 -9.09 -17.85
CA THR A 137 8.22 -8.46 -19.17
C THR A 137 8.43 -6.95 -19.04
N VAL A 138 8.78 -6.29 -20.15
CA VAL A 138 8.84 -4.81 -20.22
C VAL A 138 7.51 -4.18 -19.75
N ILE A 139 6.38 -4.86 -19.98
CA ILE A 139 5.05 -4.46 -19.56
C ILE A 139 4.93 -4.49 -18.02
N SER A 140 5.45 -5.54 -17.38
CA SER A 140 5.50 -5.70 -15.92
C SER A 140 6.32 -4.60 -15.24
N VAL A 141 7.48 -4.26 -15.83
CA VAL A 141 8.34 -3.17 -15.35
C VAL A 141 7.66 -1.80 -15.56
N GLY A 142 7.04 -1.59 -16.72
CA GLY A 142 6.28 -0.37 -17.00
C GLY A 142 5.11 -0.19 -16.03
N TYR A 143 4.37 -1.26 -15.71
CA TYR A 143 3.30 -1.25 -14.72
C TYR A 143 3.80 -0.91 -13.31
N LEU A 144 4.92 -1.50 -12.89
CA LEU A 144 5.57 -1.17 -11.61
C LEU A 144 5.96 0.30 -11.52
N ILE A 145 6.52 0.87 -12.59
CA ILE A 145 6.86 2.30 -12.65
C ILE A 145 5.61 3.18 -12.59
N ILE A 146 4.57 2.84 -13.36
CA ILE A 146 3.30 3.59 -13.36
C ILE A 146 2.69 3.55 -11.96
N VAL A 147 2.60 2.37 -11.33
CA VAL A 147 2.02 2.24 -9.99
C VAL A 147 2.89 2.91 -8.94
N TYR A 148 4.23 2.82 -9.02
CA TYR A 148 5.13 3.60 -8.16
C TYR A 148 4.82 5.09 -8.24
N LEU A 149 4.73 5.64 -9.47
CA LEU A 149 4.43 7.06 -9.67
C LEU A 149 3.03 7.40 -9.17
N LEU A 150 2.02 6.59 -9.48
CA LEU A 150 0.63 6.80 -9.05
C LEU A 150 0.51 6.82 -7.54
N ILE A 151 1.10 5.83 -6.85
CA ILE A 151 1.15 5.75 -5.39
C ILE A 151 1.89 6.95 -4.83
N TYR A 152 3.09 7.26 -5.36
CA TYR A 152 3.88 8.38 -4.89
C TYR A 152 3.12 9.71 -5.01
N PHE A 153 2.46 9.95 -6.15
CA PHE A 153 1.64 11.14 -6.37
C PHE A 153 0.38 11.16 -5.50
N LEU A 154 -0.33 10.05 -5.35
CA LEU A 154 -1.51 9.92 -4.47
C LEU A 154 -1.13 10.23 -3.03
N VAL A 155 -0.12 9.54 -2.52
CA VAL A 155 0.37 9.70 -1.15
C VAL A 155 0.87 11.14 -0.94
N ARG A 156 1.60 11.72 -1.89
CA ARG A 156 2.08 13.11 -1.82
C ARG A 156 0.92 14.10 -1.82
N LYS A 157 -0.05 13.99 -2.73
CA LYS A 157 -1.20 14.89 -2.79
C LYS A 157 -2.09 14.77 -1.55
N LEU A 158 -2.33 13.57 -1.04
CA LEU A 158 -3.15 13.33 0.15
C LEU A 158 -2.44 13.73 1.46
N LEU A 159 -1.12 13.56 1.56
CA LEU A 159 -0.36 14.05 2.71
C LEU A 159 -0.19 15.57 2.68
N GLN A 160 -0.12 16.18 1.50
CA GLN A 160 -0.13 17.65 1.34
C GLN A 160 -1.52 18.24 1.57
N SER A 161 -2.59 17.52 1.24
CA SER A 161 -3.96 17.91 1.57
C SER A 161 -4.26 17.85 3.08
N ARG A 162 -3.30 17.47 3.94
CA ARG A 162 -3.35 17.78 5.38
C ARG A 162 -3.49 19.27 5.69
N HIS A 163 -3.23 20.17 4.74
CA HIS A 163 -3.63 21.57 4.86
C HIS A 163 -5.16 21.78 4.93
N LEU A 164 -5.97 20.88 4.35
CA LEU A 164 -7.43 20.89 4.46
C LEU A 164 -7.94 20.40 5.82
N PHE A 165 -7.10 19.70 6.60
CA PHE A 165 -7.38 19.27 7.97
C PHE A 165 -6.59 20.05 9.02
N LYS A 166 -5.96 21.17 8.64
CA LYS A 166 -5.69 22.23 9.63
C LYS A 166 -7.06 22.73 10.06
N GLU A 167 -7.57 22.20 11.17
CA GLU A 167 -8.39 23.03 12.07
C GLU A 167 -7.67 24.36 12.16
N GLN A 168 -8.29 25.43 11.65
CA GLN A 168 -7.79 26.79 11.80
C GLN A 168 -7.55 27.00 13.31
N PRO A 169 -6.31 27.05 13.80
CA PRO A 169 -6.09 27.46 15.16
C PRO A 169 -6.15 28.98 15.12
N ASN A 170 -7.17 29.56 15.75
CA ASN A 170 -7.27 30.98 16.07
C ASN A 170 -7.29 31.95 14.87
N ARG A 171 -8.51 32.32 14.47
CA ARG A 171 -8.77 33.66 13.92
C ARG A 171 -9.97 34.32 14.58
N ILE A 172 -10.12 34.15 15.90
CA ILE A 172 -10.96 35.00 16.73
C ILE A 172 -10.25 35.08 18.08
N TYR A 173 -9.30 36.00 18.21
CA TYR A 173 -8.80 36.68 19.42
C TYR A 173 -7.47 37.31 19.03
N GLY A 174 -7.56 38.54 18.53
CA GLY A 174 -6.42 39.33 18.11
C GLY A 174 -6.89 40.69 17.61
N LEU A 175 -7.24 41.54 18.59
CA LEU A 175 -7.42 43.00 18.53
C LEU A 175 -8.45 43.55 17.54
#